data_AF-A0A972HL90-F1
#
_entry.id   AF-A0A972HL90-F1
#
_cell.length_a   1.000
_cell.length_b   1.000
_cell.length_c   1.000
_cell.angle_alpha   90.00
_cell.angle_beta   90.00
_cell.angle_gamma   90.00
#
_symmetry.space_group_name_H-M   'P 1'
#
loop_
_entity.id
_entity.type
_entity.pdbx_description
1 polymer ?
#
loop_
_entity_poly.entity_id
_entity_poly.type
_entity_poly.pdbx_seq_one_letter_code
_entity_poly.pdbx_strand_id
1 'polypeptide(L)'
;MRKHLLIWFMMGMLFSLAISQTPGDLTRKQETRRQIQFLIELNNACQYFQKGKPDMAMRILDRLYQRYPDNERVNYLLSILYYHYLGDLVAYKDFFNRAYQLNPSLTDPQLLDQDAIRKVFAPRNLNEASVNLLFVLITVDERIQRKSFDEARMALQSARPYLQKADPAYLSRYHLYAAITYQKLDSLFRAAKHYLEIQPQHLEGTDFRRYEDLKSSMDRFIKKFHTEFRSPKYMLSYLHRLYRKREYRQILDLVDLLLPRFQLPSRYYWPLQIYRLKAYEGLGDIRTGIPFYKRLKALMEERFVWDQFEDEVNRIWARLSLLATQRKIGRQSARADSLMLRGQYASGRMLYEQMLDENREDLSIVGYLYYQLSRVHTELGRYRDARRYLGKSRRKEFNEILLDSLSKYIDAAEAFEKEWNRTREKVEKYIREGNLQLAKGLALTMLVDPRLRYGLKEPTLLLMAEIYRKMGRISWAQEMVRAAIPFSIQPDSLLRIDSTLAAYRQKNYINHWPERTHAYQSLKLLYRNNVEMRIYPLADADIAGGAVPLQPILAFSNQEVDIRGGHVYLVEFDEEVFWQKVLATLGVMGFAQFYLTFR
;
A
#
# COMPACT_ATOMS: atom_id res chain seq x y z
N MET A 1 -10.98 15.75 30.54
CA MET A 1 -11.61 15.08 29.37
C MET A 1 -10.69 14.22 28.49
N ARG A 2 -9.39 14.52 28.33
CA ARG A 2 -8.49 13.72 27.45
C ARG A 2 -8.13 12.30 27.92
N LYS A 3 -8.37 11.94 29.19
CA LYS A 3 -8.07 10.58 29.72
C LYS A 3 -9.18 9.55 29.46
N HIS A 4 -10.42 9.96 29.19
CA HIS A 4 -11.53 9.02 28.96
C HIS A 4 -11.64 8.55 27.51
N LEU A 5 -11.18 9.33 26.53
CA LEU A 5 -11.19 8.93 25.11
C LEU A 5 -10.21 7.79 24.80
N LEU A 6 -9.08 7.72 25.52
CA LEU A 6 -8.07 6.67 25.32
C LEU A 6 -8.55 5.30 25.83
N ILE A 7 -9.35 5.29 26.90
CA ILE A 7 -9.90 4.08 27.50
C ILE A 7 -11.00 3.48 26.62
N TRP A 8 -11.85 4.32 26.00
CA TRP A 8 -12.86 3.85 25.05
C TRP A 8 -12.25 3.35 23.73
N PHE A 9 -11.16 3.96 23.26
CA PHE A 9 -10.46 3.49 22.05
C PHE A 9 -9.69 2.18 22.30
N MET A 10 -9.09 2.00 23.48
CA MET A 10 -8.47 0.73 23.89
C MET A 10 -9.50 -0.36 24.16
N MET A 11 -10.64 -0.06 24.80
CA MET A 11 -11.73 -1.03 24.96
C MET A 11 -12.33 -1.42 23.61
N GLY A 12 -12.52 -0.48 22.67
CA GLY A 12 -12.99 -0.79 21.32
C GLY A 12 -12.02 -1.66 20.50
N MET A 13 -10.70 -1.48 20.67
CA MET A 13 -9.69 -2.38 20.07
C MET A 13 -9.64 -3.76 20.75
N LEU A 14 -9.80 -3.83 22.07
CA LEU A 14 -9.86 -5.11 22.79
C LEU A 14 -11.17 -5.87 22.50
N PHE A 15 -12.29 -5.17 22.32
CA PHE A 15 -13.57 -5.76 21.93
C PHE A 15 -13.55 -6.26 20.48
N SER A 16 -12.89 -5.56 19.55
CA SER A 16 -12.73 -6.02 18.15
C SER A 16 -11.74 -7.18 18.01
N LEU A 17 -10.73 -7.28 18.88
CA LEU A 17 -9.84 -8.45 18.98
C LEU A 17 -10.50 -9.66 19.69
N ALA A 18 -11.45 -9.42 20.60
CA ALA A 18 -12.19 -10.47 21.30
C ALA A 18 -13.38 -11.02 20.48
N ILE A 19 -14.05 -10.18 19.67
CA ILE A 19 -15.18 -10.59 18.82
C ILE A 19 -14.72 -11.37 17.58
N SER A 20 -13.44 -11.31 17.20
CA SER A 20 -12.90 -12.10 16.08
C SER A 20 -12.55 -13.55 16.43
N GLN A 21 -12.84 -14.02 17.66
CA GLN A 21 -12.71 -15.42 18.04
C GLN A 21 -14.09 -15.94 18.43
N THR A 22 -14.89 -16.29 17.41
CA THR A 22 -16.12 -17.02 17.66
C THR A 22 -15.78 -18.33 18.39
N PRO A 23 -16.63 -18.82 19.31
CA PRO A 23 -16.41 -20.10 19.99
C PRO A 23 -16.12 -21.27 19.04
N GLY A 24 -16.61 -21.18 17.79
CA GLY A 24 -16.33 -22.12 16.71
C GLY A 24 -14.89 -22.14 16.17
N ASP A 25 -14.12 -21.05 16.29
CA ASP A 25 -12.72 -21.01 15.83
C ASP A 25 -11.76 -21.68 16.83
N LEU A 26 -12.09 -21.68 18.12
CA LEU A 26 -11.31 -22.36 19.16
C LEU A 26 -11.49 -23.88 19.10
N THR A 27 -12.73 -24.36 18.94
CA THR A 27 -13.02 -25.79 18.75
C THR A 27 -12.40 -26.32 17.46
N ARG A 28 -12.46 -25.57 16.36
CA ARG A 28 -11.84 -25.97 15.07
C ARG A 28 -10.32 -26.02 15.12
N LYS A 29 -9.65 -25.05 15.75
CA LYS A 29 -8.18 -25.12 15.95
C LYS A 29 -7.76 -26.34 16.77
N GLN A 30 -8.56 -26.73 17.76
CA GLN A 30 -8.34 -27.95 18.53
C GLN A 30 -8.56 -29.19 17.67
N GLU A 31 -9.54 -29.18 16.79
CA GLU A 31 -9.85 -30.26 15.86
C GLU A 31 -8.74 -30.45 14.80
N THR A 32 -8.20 -29.36 14.23
CA THR A 32 -7.04 -29.40 13.32
C THR A 32 -5.80 -29.96 14.04
N ARG A 33 -5.55 -29.56 15.29
CA ARG A 33 -4.44 -30.12 16.10
C ARG A 33 -4.63 -31.61 16.36
N ARG A 34 -5.85 -32.05 16.67
CA ARG A 34 -6.22 -33.45 16.85
C ARG A 34 -5.96 -34.28 15.60
N GLN A 35 -6.37 -33.78 14.42
CA GLN A 35 -6.10 -34.43 13.13
C GLN A 35 -4.61 -34.52 12.80
N ILE A 36 -3.80 -33.50 13.13
CA ILE A 36 -2.35 -33.54 12.92
C ILE A 36 -1.69 -34.57 13.83
N GLN A 37 -2.03 -34.55 15.12
CA GLN A 37 -1.52 -35.52 16.07
C GLN A 37 -1.90 -36.94 15.66
N PHE A 38 -3.12 -37.13 15.17
CA PHE A 38 -3.58 -38.37 14.55
C PHE A 38 -2.66 -38.82 13.41
N LEU A 39 -2.37 -37.95 12.43
CA LEU A 39 -1.52 -38.30 11.28
C LEU A 39 -0.06 -38.61 11.68
N ILE A 40 0.49 -37.87 12.65
CA ILE A 40 1.85 -38.12 13.17
C ILE A 40 1.91 -39.48 13.86
N GLU A 41 0.96 -39.76 14.74
CA GLU A 41 0.92 -41.02 15.48
C GLU A 41 0.64 -42.20 14.55
N LEU A 42 -0.26 -42.05 13.56
CA LEU A 42 -0.53 -43.07 12.55
C LEU A 42 0.73 -43.36 11.73
N ASN A 43 1.47 -42.33 11.34
CA ASN A 43 2.73 -42.50 10.61
C ASN A 43 3.82 -43.16 11.48
N ASN A 44 3.87 -42.82 12.76
CA ASN A 44 4.78 -43.47 13.71
C ASN A 44 4.44 -44.96 13.86
N ALA A 45 3.16 -45.34 13.92
CA ALA A 45 2.75 -46.73 13.92
C ALA A 45 3.26 -47.47 12.67
N CYS A 46 3.08 -46.89 11.48
CA CYS A 46 3.64 -47.42 10.23
C CYS A 46 5.17 -47.56 10.28
N GLN A 47 5.90 -46.57 10.80
CA GLN A 47 7.35 -46.64 10.94
C GLN A 47 7.80 -47.73 11.92
N TYR A 48 7.14 -47.89 13.07
CA TYR A 48 7.46 -48.93 14.03
C TYR A 48 7.24 -50.32 13.42
N PHE A 49 6.16 -50.49 12.66
CA PHE A 49 5.90 -51.72 11.94
C PHE A 49 7.02 -52.05 10.94
N GLN A 50 7.41 -51.11 10.07
CA GLN A 50 8.51 -51.31 9.11
C GLN A 50 9.86 -51.62 9.78
N LYS A 51 10.07 -51.11 11.00
CA LYS A 51 11.26 -51.39 11.81
C LYS A 51 11.20 -52.76 12.52
N GLY A 52 10.22 -53.60 12.21
CA GLY A 52 10.03 -54.92 12.82
C GLY A 52 9.55 -54.84 14.28
N LYS A 53 8.85 -53.75 14.66
CA LYS A 53 8.31 -53.56 16.01
C LYS A 53 6.77 -53.52 15.99
N PRO A 54 6.08 -54.63 15.64
CA PRO A 54 4.62 -54.67 15.51
C PRO A 54 3.90 -54.36 16.82
N ASP A 55 4.44 -54.75 17.98
CA ASP A 55 3.84 -54.45 19.29
C ASP A 55 3.75 -52.94 19.57
N MET A 56 4.77 -52.18 19.17
CA MET A 56 4.77 -50.72 19.32
C MET A 56 3.80 -50.07 18.33
N ALA A 57 3.70 -50.60 17.11
CA ALA A 57 2.71 -50.15 16.14
C ALA A 57 1.28 -50.40 16.66
N MET A 58 1.03 -51.58 17.22
CA MET A 58 -0.26 -51.96 17.81
C MET A 58 -0.67 -51.02 18.94
N ARG A 59 0.22 -50.79 19.93
CA ARG A 59 -0.05 -49.87 21.05
C ARG A 59 -0.44 -48.45 20.60
N ILE A 60 0.18 -47.97 19.52
CA ILE A 60 -0.14 -46.65 18.97
C ILE A 60 -1.48 -46.69 18.25
N LEU A 61 -1.74 -47.73 17.45
CA LEU A 61 -3.01 -47.89 16.74
C LEU A 61 -4.19 -48.11 17.69
N ASP A 62 -4.04 -48.88 18.78
CA ASP A 62 -5.08 -49.04 19.81
C ASP A 62 -5.43 -47.70 20.46
N ARG A 63 -4.40 -46.89 20.79
CA ARG A 63 -4.61 -45.53 21.34
C ARG A 63 -5.25 -44.59 20.32
N LEU A 64 -4.96 -44.78 19.03
CA LEU A 64 -5.62 -44.03 17.96
C LEU A 64 -7.08 -44.47 17.82
N TYR A 65 -7.35 -45.76 17.86
CA TYR A 65 -8.69 -46.33 17.80
C TYR A 65 -9.57 -45.86 18.97
N GLN A 66 -9.04 -45.83 20.20
CA GLN A 66 -9.76 -45.28 21.36
C GLN A 66 -10.22 -43.81 21.16
N ARG A 67 -9.45 -43.02 20.40
CA ARG A 67 -9.77 -41.61 20.11
C ARG A 67 -10.57 -41.43 18.82
N TYR A 68 -10.43 -42.35 17.87
CA TYR A 68 -11.02 -42.29 16.53
C TYR A 68 -11.52 -43.68 16.12
N PRO A 69 -12.58 -44.19 16.78
CA PRO A 69 -13.05 -45.56 16.58
C PRO A 69 -13.59 -45.80 15.17
N ASP A 70 -14.09 -44.75 14.52
CA ASP A 70 -14.68 -44.81 13.17
C ASP A 70 -13.67 -44.47 12.06
N ASN A 71 -12.37 -44.44 12.36
CA ASN A 71 -11.36 -44.17 11.33
C ASN A 71 -11.06 -45.44 10.52
N GLU A 72 -11.44 -45.44 9.25
CA GLU A 72 -11.24 -46.54 8.30
C GLU A 72 -9.81 -47.08 8.32
N ARG A 73 -8.81 -46.21 8.13
CA ARG A 73 -7.41 -46.61 8.05
C ARG A 73 -6.87 -47.21 9.35
N VAL A 74 -7.27 -46.68 10.51
CA VAL A 74 -6.86 -47.26 11.81
C VAL A 74 -7.44 -48.67 11.95
N ASN A 75 -8.73 -48.83 11.69
CA ASN A 75 -9.41 -50.13 11.77
C ASN A 75 -8.77 -51.13 10.78
N TYR A 76 -8.46 -50.69 9.56
CA TYR A 76 -7.81 -51.54 8.57
C TYR A 76 -6.41 -51.98 9.01
N LEU A 77 -5.56 -51.06 9.50
CA LEU A 77 -4.22 -51.41 9.99
C LEU A 77 -4.26 -52.33 11.22
N LEU A 78 -5.19 -52.10 12.15
CA LEU A 78 -5.41 -53.01 13.29
C LEU A 78 -5.81 -54.40 12.81
N SER A 79 -6.73 -54.50 11.85
CA SER A 79 -7.17 -55.80 11.31
C SER A 79 -6.00 -56.62 10.73
N ILE A 80 -5.05 -55.97 10.05
CA ILE A 80 -3.84 -56.61 9.53
C ILE A 80 -2.96 -57.11 10.67
N LEU A 81 -2.76 -56.32 11.73
CA LEU A 81 -1.95 -56.73 12.88
C LEU A 81 -2.60 -57.89 13.67
N TYR A 82 -3.91 -57.84 13.90
CA TYR A 82 -4.61 -58.91 14.62
C TYR A 82 -4.58 -60.23 13.85
N TYR A 83 -4.71 -60.19 12.51
CA TYR A 83 -4.65 -61.40 11.70
C TYR A 83 -3.23 -61.96 11.55
N HIS A 84 -2.28 -61.15 11.06
CA HIS A 84 -0.95 -61.64 10.68
C HIS A 84 0.03 -61.80 11.83
N TYR A 85 -0.17 -61.10 12.95
CA TYR A 85 0.81 -61.06 14.06
C TYR A 85 0.30 -61.66 15.36
N LEU A 86 -0.99 -61.49 15.68
CA LEU A 86 -1.57 -62.03 16.92
C LEU A 86 -2.39 -63.30 16.71
N GLY A 87 -2.83 -63.59 15.49
CA GLY A 87 -3.69 -64.74 15.18
C GLY A 87 -5.10 -64.65 15.79
N ASP A 88 -5.53 -63.47 16.23
CA ASP A 88 -6.86 -63.26 16.81
C ASP A 88 -7.89 -63.02 15.69
N LEU A 89 -8.51 -64.11 15.25
CA LEU A 89 -9.49 -64.10 14.16
C LEU A 89 -10.79 -63.36 14.53
N VAL A 90 -11.11 -63.22 15.82
CA VAL A 90 -12.33 -62.53 16.28
C VAL A 90 -12.12 -61.03 16.18
N ALA A 91 -11.02 -60.53 16.74
CA ALA A 91 -10.66 -59.12 16.68
C ALA A 91 -10.40 -58.66 15.23
N TYR A 92 -9.69 -59.47 14.43
CA TYR A 92 -9.47 -59.17 13.02
C TYR A 92 -10.79 -58.95 12.25
N LYS A 93 -11.77 -59.86 12.41
CA LYS A 93 -13.06 -59.74 11.72
C LYS A 93 -13.82 -58.48 12.12
N ASP A 94 -13.82 -58.15 13.42
CA ASP A 94 -14.50 -56.95 13.92
C ASP A 94 -13.89 -55.67 13.31
N PHE A 95 -12.55 -55.52 13.40
CA PHE A 95 -11.86 -54.36 12.84
C PHE A 95 -11.96 -54.28 11.31
N PHE A 96 -11.83 -55.41 10.60
CA PHE A 96 -11.94 -55.43 9.14
C PHE A 96 -13.35 -55.07 8.68
N ASN A 97 -14.40 -55.62 9.31
CA ASN A 97 -15.79 -55.31 8.94
C ASN A 97 -16.10 -53.81 9.10
N ARG A 98 -15.59 -53.17 10.16
CA ARG A 98 -15.73 -51.72 10.36
C ARG A 98 -15.00 -50.91 9.30
N ALA A 99 -13.77 -51.28 8.96
CA ALA A 99 -13.03 -50.64 7.88
C ALA A 99 -13.73 -50.81 6.52
N TYR A 100 -14.22 -52.02 6.24
CA TYR A 100 -14.90 -52.38 5.00
C TYR A 100 -16.24 -51.67 4.82
N GLN A 101 -17.01 -51.49 5.90
CA GLN A 101 -18.23 -50.67 5.89
C GLN A 101 -17.96 -49.23 5.46
N LEU A 102 -16.82 -48.67 5.88
CA LEU A 102 -16.41 -47.31 5.52
C LEU A 102 -15.78 -47.22 4.13
N ASN A 103 -15.08 -48.29 3.70
CA ASN A 103 -14.48 -48.39 2.39
C ASN A 103 -14.58 -49.83 1.82
N PRO A 104 -15.60 -50.12 1.00
CA PRO A 104 -15.79 -51.45 0.41
C PRO A 104 -14.72 -51.87 -0.61
N SER A 105 -13.80 -50.97 -0.99
CA SER A 105 -12.70 -51.29 -1.91
C SER A 105 -11.48 -51.90 -1.22
N LEU A 106 -11.53 -52.13 0.10
CA LEU A 106 -10.42 -52.69 0.85
C LEU A 106 -10.27 -54.20 0.58
N THR A 107 -9.04 -54.63 0.31
CA THR A 107 -8.70 -56.05 0.18
C THR A 107 -8.71 -56.71 1.56
N ASP A 108 -9.24 -57.91 1.65
CA ASP A 108 -9.20 -58.69 2.89
C ASP A 108 -7.74 -58.93 3.32
N PRO A 109 -7.34 -58.58 4.57
CA PRO A 109 -6.02 -58.88 5.12
C PRO A 109 -5.55 -60.32 4.91
N GLN A 110 -6.44 -61.31 4.84
CA GLN A 110 -6.07 -62.72 4.58
C GLN A 110 -5.42 -62.93 3.21
N LEU A 111 -5.75 -62.07 2.26
CA LEU A 111 -5.30 -62.15 0.87
C LEU A 111 -4.02 -61.32 0.61
N LEU A 112 -3.52 -60.62 1.62
CA LEU A 112 -2.31 -59.80 1.50
C LEU A 112 -1.06 -60.65 1.72
N ASP A 113 -0.13 -60.59 0.78
CA ASP A 113 1.23 -61.08 0.97
C ASP A 113 2.09 -60.11 1.79
N GLN A 114 3.30 -60.54 2.18
CA GLN A 114 4.21 -59.73 2.99
C GLN A 114 4.60 -58.40 2.33
N ASP A 115 4.68 -58.36 0.99
CA ASP A 115 5.02 -57.13 0.26
C ASP A 115 3.84 -56.16 0.19
N ALA A 116 2.61 -56.65 0.04
CA ALA A 116 1.39 -55.86 0.13
C ALA A 116 1.20 -55.29 1.54
N ILE A 117 1.46 -56.09 2.59
CA ILE A 117 1.44 -55.61 3.98
C ILE A 117 2.47 -54.49 4.18
N ARG A 118 3.71 -54.69 3.70
CA ARG A 118 4.75 -53.65 3.76
C ARG A 118 4.34 -52.38 3.01
N LYS A 119 3.64 -52.47 1.88
CA LYS A 119 3.11 -51.31 1.15
C LYS A 119 2.01 -50.60 1.94
N VAL A 120 1.09 -51.33 2.57
CA VAL A 120 0.02 -50.76 3.39
C VAL A 120 0.58 -50.00 4.61
N PHE A 121 1.61 -50.55 5.24
CA PHE A 121 2.33 -49.94 6.35
C PHE A 121 3.49 -49.01 5.91
N ALA A 122 3.58 -48.63 4.63
CA ALA A 122 4.64 -47.74 4.19
C ALA A 122 4.48 -46.37 4.88
N PRO A 123 5.48 -45.88 5.65
CA PRO A 123 5.39 -44.59 6.29
C PRO A 123 5.35 -43.51 5.22
N ARG A 124 4.46 -42.53 5.42
CA ARG A 124 4.48 -41.30 4.64
C ARG A 124 5.70 -40.49 5.06
N ASN A 125 6.43 -39.92 4.10
CA ASN A 125 7.55 -39.01 4.35
C ASN A 125 7.03 -37.66 4.89
N LEU A 126 6.54 -37.67 6.13
CA LEU A 126 6.10 -36.49 6.86
C LEU A 126 7.32 -35.81 7.48
N ASN A 127 8.04 -35.03 6.67
CA ASN A 127 8.97 -34.07 7.22
C ASN A 127 8.21 -32.87 7.83
N GLU A 128 8.88 -32.11 8.68
CA GLU A 128 8.30 -30.96 9.39
C GLU A 128 7.66 -29.95 8.42
N ALA A 129 8.26 -29.73 7.24
CA ALA A 129 7.73 -28.84 6.22
C ALA A 129 6.40 -29.33 5.65
N SER A 130 6.26 -30.62 5.37
CA SER A 130 5.02 -31.25 4.91
C SER A 130 3.90 -31.13 5.95
N VAL A 131 4.21 -31.33 7.24
CA VAL A 131 3.22 -31.20 8.32
C VAL A 131 2.75 -29.74 8.47
N ASN A 132 3.69 -28.79 8.44
CA ASN A 132 3.36 -27.37 8.51
C ASN A 132 2.60 -26.90 7.27
N LEU A 133 2.95 -27.39 6.08
CA LEU A 133 2.21 -27.10 4.86
C LEU A 133 0.79 -27.64 4.95
N LEU A 134 0.60 -28.86 5.45
CA LEU A 134 -0.74 -29.44 5.66
C LEU A 134 -1.60 -28.58 6.58
N PHE A 135 -1.05 -28.03 7.67
CA PHE A 135 -1.78 -27.11 8.56
C PHE A 135 -2.31 -25.88 7.79
N VAL A 136 -1.46 -25.31 6.93
CA VAL A 136 -1.86 -24.19 6.08
C VAL A 136 -2.92 -24.62 5.07
N LEU A 137 -2.79 -25.79 4.45
CA LEU A 137 -3.73 -26.27 3.44
C LEU A 137 -5.12 -26.59 3.98
N ILE A 138 -5.24 -27.14 5.20
CA ILE A 138 -6.54 -27.30 5.87
C ILE A 138 -7.21 -25.94 6.06
N THR A 139 -6.45 -24.95 6.55
CA THR A 139 -6.95 -23.58 6.72
C THR A 139 -7.38 -22.96 5.39
N VAL A 140 -6.63 -23.20 4.32
CA VAL A 140 -6.96 -22.72 2.96
C VAL A 140 -8.24 -23.38 2.45
N ASP A 141 -8.38 -24.70 2.62
CA ASP A 141 -9.55 -25.44 2.20
C ASP A 141 -10.83 -24.90 2.86
N GLU A 142 -10.82 -24.72 4.18
CA GLU A 142 -11.95 -24.13 4.89
C GLU A 142 -12.34 -22.75 4.35
N ARG A 143 -11.35 -21.90 4.06
CA ARG A 143 -11.58 -20.57 3.49
C ARG A 143 -12.16 -20.64 2.09
N ILE A 144 -11.71 -21.60 1.26
CA ILE A 144 -12.28 -21.86 -0.06
C ILE A 144 -13.75 -22.31 0.06
N GLN A 145 -14.05 -23.23 0.99
CA GLN A 145 -15.43 -23.69 1.23
C GLN A 145 -16.36 -22.55 1.66
N ARG A 146 -15.86 -21.61 2.47
CA ARG A 146 -16.58 -20.38 2.88
C ARG A 146 -16.61 -19.29 1.79
N LYS A 147 -15.99 -19.52 0.62
CA LYS A 147 -15.81 -18.54 -0.47
C LYS A 147 -15.01 -17.28 -0.06
N SER A 148 -14.22 -17.36 1.01
CA SER A 148 -13.33 -16.28 1.48
C SER A 148 -11.98 -16.32 0.76
N PHE A 149 -11.98 -16.05 -0.55
CA PHE A 149 -10.80 -16.25 -1.41
C PHE A 149 -9.63 -15.31 -1.10
N ASP A 150 -9.87 -14.09 -0.63
CA ASP A 150 -8.80 -13.19 -0.19
C ASP A 150 -8.07 -13.72 1.05
N GLU A 151 -8.82 -14.31 1.99
CA GLU A 151 -8.24 -14.96 3.16
C GLU A 151 -7.50 -16.24 2.76
N ALA A 152 -8.06 -17.05 1.85
CA ALA A 152 -7.38 -18.23 1.32
C ALA A 152 -6.03 -17.84 0.69
N ARG A 153 -5.99 -16.74 -0.08
CA ARG A 153 -4.76 -16.18 -0.64
C ARG A 153 -3.75 -15.78 0.44
N MET A 154 -4.18 -15.14 1.52
CA MET A 154 -3.28 -14.77 2.63
C MET A 154 -2.71 -16.02 3.32
N ALA A 155 -3.52 -17.06 3.56
CA ALA A 155 -3.02 -18.32 4.12
C ALA A 155 -2.00 -18.97 3.19
N LEU A 156 -2.27 -19.05 1.88
CA LEU A 156 -1.32 -19.58 0.90
C LEU A 156 0.02 -18.82 0.91
N GLN A 157 0.04 -17.52 1.17
CA GLN A 157 1.29 -16.76 1.29
C GLN A 157 2.13 -17.18 2.50
N SER A 158 1.50 -17.56 3.61
CA SER A 158 2.18 -18.09 4.79
C SER A 158 2.82 -19.47 4.56
N ALA A 159 2.38 -20.19 3.52
CA ALA A 159 2.91 -21.51 3.16
C ALA A 159 4.31 -21.48 2.53
N ARG A 160 4.75 -20.32 2.03
CA ARG A 160 5.99 -20.18 1.22
C ARG A 160 7.25 -20.81 1.84
N PRO A 161 7.52 -20.69 3.15
CA PRO A 161 8.72 -21.28 3.75
C PRO A 161 8.77 -22.80 3.66
N TYR A 162 7.63 -23.47 3.52
CA TYR A 162 7.53 -24.93 3.56
C TYR A 162 7.66 -25.58 2.18
N LEU A 163 7.42 -24.83 1.09
CA LEU A 163 7.29 -25.39 -0.26
C LEU A 163 8.55 -26.10 -0.78
N GLN A 164 9.74 -25.64 -0.41
CA GLN A 164 11.00 -26.20 -0.93
C GLN A 164 11.31 -27.61 -0.44
N LYS A 165 10.79 -27.99 0.73
CA LYS A 165 11.08 -29.26 1.39
C LYS A 165 9.85 -30.15 1.52
N ALA A 166 8.68 -29.67 1.14
CA ALA A 166 7.44 -30.44 1.26
C ALA A 166 7.44 -31.64 0.30
N ASP A 167 6.76 -32.70 0.71
CA ASP A 167 6.50 -33.87 -0.11
C ASP A 167 5.65 -33.49 -1.35
N PRO A 168 5.91 -34.10 -2.53
CA PRO A 168 5.21 -33.77 -3.77
C PRO A 168 3.68 -33.81 -3.68
N ALA A 169 3.10 -34.68 -2.84
CA ALA A 169 1.65 -34.73 -2.67
C ALA A 169 1.07 -33.47 -2.05
N TYR A 170 1.71 -32.94 -1.00
CA TYR A 170 1.27 -31.69 -0.38
C TYR A 170 1.59 -30.49 -1.26
N LEU A 171 2.67 -30.54 -2.04
CA LEU A 171 2.99 -29.50 -3.02
C LEU A 171 1.94 -29.44 -4.14
N SER A 172 1.53 -30.58 -4.67
CA SER A 172 0.47 -30.69 -5.68
C SER A 172 -0.86 -30.14 -5.14
N ARG A 173 -1.23 -30.48 -3.89
CA ARG A 173 -2.42 -29.94 -3.22
C ARG A 173 -2.33 -28.43 -3.00
N TYR A 174 -1.16 -27.90 -2.63
CA TYR A 174 -0.92 -26.46 -2.56
C TYR A 174 -1.17 -25.76 -3.89
N HIS A 175 -0.65 -26.33 -4.98
CA HIS A 175 -0.85 -25.79 -6.32
C HIS A 175 -2.31 -25.84 -6.76
N LEU A 176 -3.04 -26.91 -6.45
CA LEU A 176 -4.47 -27.01 -6.69
C LEU A 176 -5.24 -25.88 -5.98
N TYR A 177 -5.04 -25.71 -4.68
CA TYR A 177 -5.76 -24.69 -3.90
C TYR A 177 -5.37 -23.28 -4.30
N ALA A 178 -4.10 -23.05 -4.66
CA ALA A 178 -3.67 -21.78 -5.21
C ALA A 178 -4.33 -21.49 -6.57
N ALA A 179 -4.40 -22.47 -7.47
CA ALA A 179 -5.03 -22.31 -8.78
C ALA A 179 -6.52 -21.96 -8.65
N ILE A 180 -7.26 -22.70 -7.80
CA ILE A 180 -8.68 -22.42 -7.51
C ILE A 180 -8.83 -21.01 -6.93
N THR A 181 -8.04 -20.67 -5.91
CA THR A 181 -8.13 -19.37 -5.24
C THR A 181 -7.88 -18.22 -6.21
N TYR A 182 -6.81 -18.30 -7.00
CA TYR A 182 -6.47 -17.23 -7.94
C TYR A 182 -7.42 -17.17 -9.14
N GLN A 183 -8.02 -18.27 -9.56
CA GLN A 183 -9.07 -18.25 -10.57
C GLN A 183 -10.29 -17.46 -10.06
N LYS A 184 -10.71 -17.69 -8.80
CA LYS A 184 -11.85 -16.98 -8.20
C LYS A 184 -11.57 -15.51 -7.91
N LEU A 185 -10.30 -15.14 -7.78
CA LEU A 185 -9.84 -13.74 -7.67
C LEU A 185 -9.51 -13.10 -9.03
N ASP A 186 -9.95 -13.69 -10.14
CA ASP A 186 -9.72 -13.22 -11.52
C ASP A 186 -8.23 -12.97 -11.86
N SER A 187 -7.33 -13.69 -11.18
CA SER A 187 -5.88 -13.62 -11.38
C SER A 187 -5.41 -14.77 -12.28
N LEU A 188 -5.93 -14.79 -13.51
CA LEU A 188 -5.84 -15.95 -14.41
C LEU A 188 -4.41 -16.41 -14.73
N PHE A 189 -3.45 -15.49 -14.94
CA PHE A 189 -2.04 -15.88 -15.19
C PHE A 189 -1.43 -16.63 -14.00
N ARG A 190 -1.75 -16.18 -12.78
CA ARG A 190 -1.26 -16.84 -11.57
C ARG A 190 -1.98 -18.16 -11.30
N ALA A 191 -3.27 -18.21 -11.60
CA ALA A 191 -4.05 -19.44 -11.54
C ALA A 191 -3.46 -20.49 -12.49
N ALA A 192 -3.23 -20.12 -13.75
CA ALA A 192 -2.62 -20.99 -14.77
C ALA A 192 -1.21 -21.42 -14.39
N LYS A 193 -0.39 -20.51 -13.84
CA LYS A 193 0.95 -20.83 -13.33
C LYS A 193 0.88 -21.97 -12.30
N HIS A 194 0.00 -21.86 -11.30
CA HIS A 194 -0.15 -22.91 -10.30
C HIS A 194 -0.79 -24.18 -10.86
N TYR A 195 -1.79 -24.06 -11.73
CA TYR A 195 -2.46 -25.20 -12.36
C TYR A 195 -1.46 -26.13 -13.06
N LEU A 196 -0.47 -25.55 -13.73
CA LEU A 196 0.52 -26.34 -14.47
C LEU A 196 1.62 -26.97 -13.61
N GLU A 197 1.72 -26.59 -12.34
CA GLU A 197 2.60 -27.24 -11.35
C GLU A 197 1.86 -28.36 -10.61
N ILE A 198 0.56 -28.57 -10.87
CA ILE A 198 -0.20 -29.67 -10.28
C ILE A 198 0.28 -30.99 -10.89
N GLN A 199 0.54 -31.95 -10.02
CA GLN A 199 0.87 -33.33 -10.37
C GLN A 199 -0.33 -34.22 -10.01
N PRO A 200 -1.22 -34.54 -10.97
CA PRO A 200 -2.51 -35.18 -10.68
C PRO A 200 -2.37 -36.56 -10.03
N GLN A 201 -1.29 -37.28 -10.32
CA GLN A 201 -1.00 -38.59 -9.74
C GLN A 201 -0.79 -38.57 -8.21
N HIS A 202 -0.61 -37.39 -7.61
CA HIS A 202 -0.49 -37.22 -6.17
C HIS A 202 -1.75 -36.64 -5.50
N LEU A 203 -2.84 -36.50 -6.25
CA LEU A 203 -4.12 -36.05 -5.72
C LEU A 203 -5.05 -37.26 -5.54
N GLU A 204 -5.74 -37.30 -4.41
CA GLU A 204 -6.68 -38.38 -4.07
C GLU A 204 -8.03 -37.80 -3.63
N GLY A 205 -9.09 -38.61 -3.73
CA GLY A 205 -10.42 -38.31 -3.19
C GLY A 205 -11.00 -36.96 -3.64
N THR A 206 -11.33 -36.11 -2.67
CA THR A 206 -11.98 -34.80 -2.91
C THR A 206 -11.09 -33.83 -3.68
N ASP A 207 -9.77 -33.89 -3.50
CA ASP A 207 -8.84 -33.00 -4.18
C ASP A 207 -8.73 -33.36 -5.67
N PHE A 208 -8.75 -34.65 -6.00
CA PHE A 208 -8.78 -35.10 -7.40
C PHE A 208 -10.05 -34.64 -8.12
N ARG A 209 -11.22 -34.74 -7.46
CA ARG A 209 -12.49 -34.22 -8.04
C ARG A 209 -12.42 -32.73 -8.34
N ARG A 210 -11.91 -31.93 -7.39
CA ARG A 210 -11.71 -30.48 -7.58
C ARG A 210 -10.73 -30.16 -8.71
N TYR A 211 -9.71 -31.00 -8.90
CA TYR A 211 -8.81 -30.86 -10.03
C TYR A 211 -9.53 -31.08 -11.36
N GLU A 212 -10.36 -32.10 -11.49
CA GLU A 212 -11.15 -32.34 -12.71
C GLU A 212 -12.13 -31.19 -12.99
N ASP A 213 -12.77 -30.63 -11.96
CA ASP A 213 -13.62 -29.44 -12.10
C ASP A 213 -12.83 -28.22 -12.64
N LEU A 214 -11.62 -28.00 -12.13
CA LEU A 214 -10.73 -26.91 -12.53
C LEU A 214 -10.19 -27.08 -13.96
N LYS A 215 -9.82 -28.32 -14.31
CA LYS A 215 -9.10 -28.71 -15.53
C LYS A 215 -9.76 -28.19 -16.80
N SER A 216 -11.06 -28.39 -16.98
CA SER A 216 -11.79 -27.96 -18.18
C SER A 216 -11.65 -26.45 -18.46
N SER A 217 -11.71 -25.64 -17.40
CA SER A 217 -11.61 -24.18 -17.48
C SER A 217 -10.18 -23.70 -17.71
N MET A 218 -9.20 -24.33 -17.04
CA MET A 218 -7.79 -23.96 -17.15
C MET A 218 -7.19 -24.43 -18.47
N ASP A 219 -7.52 -25.62 -18.96
CA ASP A 219 -7.06 -26.10 -20.26
C ASP A 219 -7.57 -25.21 -21.40
N ARG A 220 -8.83 -24.75 -21.33
CA ARG A 220 -9.38 -23.78 -22.27
C ARG A 220 -8.61 -22.46 -22.24
N PHE A 221 -8.34 -21.94 -21.04
CA PHE A 221 -7.54 -20.73 -20.86
C PHE A 221 -6.14 -20.90 -21.42
N ILE A 222 -5.46 -22.01 -21.12
CA ILE A 222 -4.09 -22.30 -21.57
C ILE A 222 -4.02 -22.45 -23.08
N LYS A 223 -4.99 -23.14 -23.70
CA LYS A 223 -5.08 -23.25 -25.17
C LYS A 223 -5.25 -21.87 -25.83
N LYS A 224 -6.14 -21.04 -25.29
CA LYS A 224 -6.32 -19.65 -25.75
C LYS A 224 -5.04 -18.83 -25.54
N PHE A 225 -4.43 -18.94 -24.37
CA PHE A 225 -3.17 -18.27 -24.03
C PHE A 225 -2.06 -18.64 -25.01
N HIS A 226 -1.86 -19.92 -25.31
CA HIS A 226 -0.88 -20.36 -26.31
C HIS A 226 -1.15 -19.80 -27.70
N THR A 227 -2.42 -19.67 -28.08
CA THR A 227 -2.82 -19.11 -29.37
C THR A 227 -2.54 -17.61 -29.44
N GLU A 228 -2.94 -16.85 -28.41
CA GLU A 228 -2.76 -15.40 -28.35
C GLU A 228 -1.28 -15.00 -28.25
N PHE A 229 -0.52 -15.68 -27.40
CA PHE A 229 0.88 -15.37 -27.13
C PHE A 229 1.86 -16.09 -28.06
N ARG A 230 1.37 -16.78 -29.11
CA ARG A 230 2.21 -17.38 -30.17
C ARG A 230 3.05 -16.32 -30.88
N SER A 231 2.53 -15.10 -31.04
CA SER A 231 3.24 -13.99 -31.67
C SER A 231 4.09 -13.23 -30.64
N PRO A 232 5.43 -13.24 -30.76
CA PRO A 232 6.28 -12.50 -29.82
C PRO A 232 6.02 -10.98 -29.83
N LYS A 233 5.58 -10.43 -30.98
CA LYS A 233 5.18 -9.02 -31.10
C LYS A 233 3.95 -8.71 -30.23
N TYR A 234 2.95 -9.60 -30.24
CA TYR A 234 1.77 -9.46 -29.40
C TYR A 234 2.14 -9.54 -27.91
N MET A 235 2.96 -10.53 -27.54
CA MET A 235 3.44 -10.73 -26.18
C MET A 235 4.15 -9.48 -25.62
N LEU A 236 5.10 -8.90 -26.36
CA LEU A 236 5.81 -7.69 -25.92
C LEU A 236 4.89 -6.47 -25.86
N SER A 237 3.96 -6.33 -26.80
CA SER A 237 2.93 -5.27 -26.77
C SER A 237 2.04 -5.39 -25.53
N TYR A 238 1.63 -6.62 -25.18
CA TYR A 238 0.84 -6.89 -23.99
C TYR A 238 1.60 -6.55 -22.70
N LEU A 239 2.87 -6.95 -22.60
CA LEU A 239 3.74 -6.60 -21.46
C LEU A 239 3.94 -5.10 -21.31
N HIS A 240 4.15 -4.39 -22.43
CA HIS A 240 4.22 -2.93 -22.43
C HIS A 240 2.93 -2.29 -21.91
N ARG A 241 1.77 -2.82 -22.32
CA ARG A 241 0.46 -2.36 -21.83
C ARG A 241 0.32 -2.58 -20.32
N LEU A 242 0.66 -3.76 -19.82
CA LEU A 242 0.66 -4.04 -18.37
C LEU A 242 1.59 -3.08 -17.62
N TYR A 243 2.78 -2.82 -18.19
CA TYR A 243 3.76 -1.90 -17.59
C TYR A 243 3.22 -0.47 -17.50
N ARG A 244 2.57 0.04 -18.56
CA ARG A 244 1.90 1.36 -18.53
C ARG A 244 0.78 1.44 -17.51
N LYS A 245 0.02 0.36 -17.33
CA LYS A 245 -1.03 0.24 -16.29
C LYS A 245 -0.48 0.00 -14.88
N ARG A 246 0.84 -0.15 -14.72
CA ARG A 246 1.52 -0.47 -13.45
C ARG A 246 1.07 -1.81 -12.85
N GLU A 247 0.65 -2.76 -13.69
CA GLU A 247 0.24 -4.11 -13.29
C GLU A 247 1.45 -5.04 -13.14
N TYR A 248 2.45 -4.63 -12.35
CA TYR A 248 3.76 -5.28 -12.28
C TYR A 248 3.70 -6.74 -11.81
N ARG A 249 2.77 -7.09 -10.93
CA ARG A 249 2.59 -8.49 -10.50
C ARG A 249 2.15 -9.38 -11.66
N GLN A 250 1.26 -8.90 -12.52
CA GLN A 250 0.83 -9.65 -13.69
C GLN A 250 1.96 -9.82 -14.70
N ILE A 251 2.85 -8.83 -14.83
CA ILE A 251 4.07 -8.97 -15.64
C ILE A 251 4.91 -10.14 -15.15
N LEU A 252 5.15 -10.25 -13.85
CA LEU A 252 5.92 -11.35 -13.27
C LEU A 252 5.23 -12.71 -13.52
N ASP A 253 3.92 -12.80 -13.25
CA ASP A 253 3.15 -14.02 -13.45
C ASP A 253 3.15 -14.44 -14.93
N LEU A 254 3.00 -13.50 -15.86
CA LEU A 254 3.03 -13.73 -17.31
C LEU A 254 4.42 -14.18 -17.78
N VAL A 255 5.49 -13.50 -17.35
CA VAL A 255 6.87 -13.87 -17.74
C VAL A 255 7.21 -15.27 -17.22
N ASP A 256 6.83 -15.60 -15.98
CA ASP A 256 7.02 -16.95 -15.42
C ASP A 256 6.21 -18.02 -16.18
N LEU A 257 5.07 -17.68 -16.75
CA LEU A 257 4.26 -18.60 -17.56
C LEU A 257 4.86 -18.83 -18.96
N LEU A 258 5.50 -17.81 -19.53
CA LEU A 258 6.06 -17.83 -20.87
C LEU A 258 7.43 -18.53 -20.94
N LEU A 259 8.35 -18.21 -20.02
CA LEU A 259 9.75 -18.64 -20.11
C LEU A 259 9.96 -20.17 -20.15
N PRO A 260 9.29 -20.99 -19.32
CA PRO A 260 9.50 -22.44 -19.33
C PRO A 260 8.87 -23.14 -20.52
N ARG A 261 7.88 -22.53 -21.18
CA ARG A 261 7.01 -23.23 -22.15
C ARG A 261 7.24 -22.86 -23.61
N PHE A 262 7.76 -21.67 -23.85
CA PHE A 262 8.08 -21.25 -25.20
C PHE A 262 9.59 -21.36 -25.38
N GLN A 263 10.03 -22.17 -26.35
CA GLN A 263 11.38 -22.06 -26.90
C GLN A 263 11.47 -20.74 -27.66
N LEU A 264 11.60 -19.65 -26.90
CA LEU A 264 11.63 -18.32 -27.47
C LEU A 264 12.98 -18.12 -28.16
N PRO A 265 12.97 -17.62 -29.42
CA PRO A 265 14.19 -17.16 -30.04
C PRO A 265 14.93 -16.18 -29.11
N SER A 266 16.26 -16.27 -29.05
CA SER A 266 17.10 -15.48 -28.13
C SER A 266 16.78 -13.97 -28.16
N ARG A 267 16.38 -13.44 -29.33
CA ARG A 267 15.97 -12.03 -29.50
C ARG A 267 14.76 -11.60 -28.67
N TYR A 268 13.93 -12.53 -28.19
CA TYR A 268 12.75 -12.25 -27.35
C TYR A 268 12.95 -12.60 -25.88
N TYR A 269 13.97 -13.37 -25.55
CA TYR A 269 14.33 -13.71 -24.18
C TYR A 269 14.73 -12.46 -23.39
N TRP A 270 15.63 -11.64 -23.94
CA TRP A 270 16.15 -10.46 -23.24
C TRP A 270 15.08 -9.41 -22.92
N PRO A 271 14.19 -9.01 -23.85
CA PRO A 271 13.08 -8.11 -23.53
C PRO A 271 12.19 -8.64 -22.39
N LEU A 272 11.93 -9.94 -22.31
CA LEU A 272 11.14 -10.52 -21.22
C LEU A 272 11.84 -10.39 -19.86
N GLN A 273 13.14 -10.68 -19.81
CA GLN A 273 13.91 -10.51 -18.57
C GLN A 273 14.00 -9.04 -18.16
N ILE A 274 14.08 -8.11 -19.11
CA ILE A 274 14.04 -6.67 -18.83
C ILE A 274 12.67 -6.26 -18.27
N TYR A 275 11.56 -6.74 -18.83
CA TYR A 275 10.23 -6.50 -18.25
C TYR A 275 10.09 -7.09 -16.84
N ARG A 276 10.69 -8.25 -16.60
CA ARG A 276 10.78 -8.83 -15.26
C ARG A 276 11.54 -7.92 -14.29
N LEU A 277 12.68 -7.39 -14.71
CA LEU A 277 13.48 -6.46 -13.92
C LEU A 277 12.71 -5.15 -13.65
N LYS A 278 12.05 -4.58 -14.67
CA LYS A 278 11.15 -3.43 -14.54
C LYS A 278 10.02 -3.68 -13.55
N ALA A 279 9.45 -4.88 -13.55
CA ALA A 279 8.40 -5.23 -12.60
C ALA A 279 8.92 -5.29 -11.16
N TYR A 280 10.14 -5.81 -10.92
CA TYR A 280 10.75 -5.73 -9.59
C TYR A 280 11.02 -4.29 -9.15
N GLU A 281 11.48 -3.42 -10.05
CA GLU A 281 11.64 -1.99 -9.79
C GLU A 281 10.31 -1.30 -9.47
N GLY A 282 9.28 -1.50 -10.29
CA GLY A 282 7.95 -0.94 -10.07
C GLY A 282 7.26 -1.41 -8.78
N LEU A 283 7.57 -2.63 -8.31
CA LEU A 283 7.11 -3.14 -7.01
C LEU A 283 7.97 -2.68 -5.83
N GLY A 284 9.12 -2.06 -6.08
CA GLY A 284 10.12 -1.79 -5.05
C GLY A 284 10.66 -3.07 -4.40
N ASP A 285 10.67 -4.20 -5.10
CA ASP A 285 11.19 -5.47 -4.58
C ASP A 285 12.70 -5.56 -4.75
N ILE A 286 13.40 -4.80 -3.91
CA ILE A 286 14.86 -4.69 -3.91
C ILE A 286 15.52 -6.02 -3.57
N ARG A 287 14.88 -6.84 -2.71
CA ARG A 287 15.44 -8.12 -2.25
C ARG A 287 15.60 -9.10 -3.40
N THR A 288 14.63 -9.13 -4.33
CA THR A 288 14.70 -10.00 -5.51
C THR A 288 15.30 -9.29 -6.72
N GLY A 289 14.99 -8.00 -6.91
CA GLY A 289 15.41 -7.22 -8.07
C GLY A 289 16.93 -7.03 -8.19
N ILE A 290 17.64 -6.72 -7.09
CA ILE A 290 19.10 -6.50 -7.13
C ILE A 290 19.86 -7.79 -7.48
N PRO A 291 19.64 -8.94 -6.79
CA PRO A 291 20.30 -10.19 -7.18
C PRO A 291 19.94 -10.64 -8.59
N PHE A 292 18.69 -10.38 -9.03
CA PHE A 292 18.25 -10.68 -10.38
C PHE A 292 18.98 -9.83 -11.44
N TYR A 293 19.15 -8.52 -11.21
CA TYR A 293 19.96 -7.65 -12.08
C TYR A 293 21.38 -8.19 -12.24
N LYS A 294 22.07 -8.50 -11.14
CA LYS A 294 23.46 -8.97 -11.18
C LYS A 294 23.61 -10.23 -12.04
N ARG A 295 22.71 -11.19 -11.87
CA ARG A 295 22.67 -12.41 -12.70
C ARG A 295 22.35 -12.12 -14.15
N LEU A 296 21.37 -11.23 -14.41
CA LEU A 296 20.97 -10.88 -15.77
C LEU A 296 22.10 -10.18 -16.53
N LYS A 297 22.80 -9.24 -15.88
CA LYS A 297 23.97 -8.54 -16.44
C LYS A 297 25.07 -9.53 -16.82
N ALA A 298 25.51 -10.37 -15.88
CA ALA A 298 26.55 -11.36 -16.13
C ALA A 298 26.18 -12.30 -17.30
N LEU A 299 24.92 -12.73 -17.37
CA LEU A 299 24.42 -13.56 -18.47
C LEU A 299 24.38 -12.81 -19.81
N MET A 300 24.05 -11.51 -19.81
CA MET A 300 24.05 -10.68 -21.02
C MET A 300 25.48 -10.42 -21.54
N GLU A 301 26.44 -10.21 -20.64
CA GLU A 301 27.87 -10.06 -20.95
C GLU A 301 28.43 -11.36 -21.54
N GLU A 302 28.17 -12.50 -20.89
CA GLU A 302 28.56 -13.84 -21.40
C GLU A 302 28.02 -14.12 -22.81
N ARG A 303 26.83 -13.58 -23.12
CA ARG A 303 26.15 -13.78 -24.41
C ARG A 303 26.38 -12.66 -25.41
N PHE A 304 27.26 -11.70 -25.12
CA PHE A 304 27.63 -10.58 -25.99
C PHE A 304 26.42 -9.76 -26.49
N VAL A 305 25.41 -9.55 -25.62
CA VAL A 305 24.21 -8.74 -25.93
C VAL A 305 24.07 -7.52 -25.01
N TRP A 306 25.00 -7.33 -24.07
CA TRP A 306 24.95 -6.25 -23.09
C TRP A 306 24.78 -4.88 -23.74
N ASP A 307 25.60 -4.56 -24.73
CA ASP A 307 25.63 -3.25 -25.39
C ASP A 307 24.27 -2.83 -26.00
N GLN A 308 23.44 -3.80 -26.38
CA GLN A 308 22.10 -3.53 -26.94
C GLN A 308 21.10 -3.02 -25.88
N PHE A 309 21.31 -3.36 -24.62
CA PHE A 309 20.35 -3.13 -23.53
C PHE A 309 20.95 -2.37 -22.35
N GLU A 310 22.24 -2.04 -22.40
CA GLU A 310 23.02 -1.42 -21.33
C GLU A 310 22.29 -0.23 -20.71
N ASP A 311 21.90 0.74 -21.53
CA ASP A 311 21.23 1.96 -21.10
C ASP A 311 19.96 1.68 -20.29
N GLU A 312 19.11 0.79 -20.80
CA GLU A 312 17.83 0.47 -20.18
C GLU A 312 18.03 -0.28 -18.87
N VAL A 313 18.92 -1.27 -18.87
CA VAL A 313 19.21 -2.12 -17.70
C VAL A 313 19.92 -1.31 -16.60
N ASN A 314 20.85 -0.42 -16.96
CA ASN A 314 21.51 0.49 -16.04
C ASN A 314 20.56 1.54 -15.45
N ARG A 315 19.56 2.04 -16.21
CA ARG A 315 18.51 2.90 -15.66
C ARG A 315 17.69 2.19 -14.59
N ILE A 316 17.34 0.93 -14.81
CA ILE A 316 16.56 0.16 -13.82
C ILE A 316 17.41 -0.13 -12.58
N TRP A 317 18.69 -0.48 -12.77
CA TRP A 317 19.66 -0.64 -11.68
C TRP A 317 19.81 0.62 -10.83
N ALA A 318 19.93 1.79 -11.47
CA ALA A 318 20.02 3.08 -10.80
C ALA A 318 18.87 3.25 -9.81
N ARG A 319 17.65 2.97 -10.27
CA ARG A 319 16.43 3.11 -9.46
C ARG A 319 16.32 2.07 -8.36
N LEU A 320 16.65 0.81 -8.64
CA LEU A 320 16.69 -0.24 -7.61
C LEU A 320 17.71 0.07 -6.51
N SER A 321 18.88 0.56 -6.89
CA SER A 321 19.94 0.98 -5.96
C SER A 321 19.51 2.19 -5.15
N LEU A 322 18.88 3.18 -5.80
CA LEU A 322 18.30 4.34 -5.15
C LEU A 322 17.27 3.95 -4.09
N LEU A 323 16.35 3.05 -4.43
CA LEU A 323 15.35 2.51 -3.50
C LEU A 323 16.01 1.76 -2.34
N ALA A 324 17.10 1.02 -2.59
CA ALA A 324 17.85 0.31 -1.57
C ALA A 324 18.46 1.28 -0.55
N THR A 325 19.12 2.32 -1.04
CA THR A 325 19.70 3.37 -0.21
C THR A 325 18.62 4.14 0.55
N GLN A 326 17.50 4.48 -0.11
CA GLN A 326 16.36 5.14 0.55
C GLN A 326 15.75 4.29 1.67
N ARG A 327 15.72 2.96 1.54
CA ARG A 327 15.25 2.11 2.65
C ARG A 327 16.17 2.15 3.86
N LYS A 328 17.49 2.31 3.66
CA LYS A 328 18.47 2.39 4.74
C LYS A 328 18.42 3.74 5.46
N ILE A 329 18.51 4.83 4.71
CA ILE A 329 18.73 6.18 5.29
C ILE A 329 17.66 7.21 4.92
N GLY A 330 16.67 6.85 4.11
CA GLY A 330 15.72 7.81 3.51
C GLY A 330 14.88 8.60 4.51
N ARG A 331 14.60 8.03 5.70
CA ARG A 331 13.89 8.77 6.77
C ARG A 331 14.73 9.90 7.33
N GLN A 332 16.02 9.64 7.60
CA GLN A 332 16.94 10.65 8.12
C GLN A 332 17.27 11.70 7.04
N SER A 333 17.49 11.28 5.79
CA SER A 333 17.72 12.21 4.69
C SER A 333 16.50 13.10 4.41
N ALA A 334 15.27 12.55 4.41
CA ALA A 334 14.06 13.35 4.25
C ALA A 334 13.85 14.34 5.41
N ARG A 335 14.20 13.95 6.64
CA ARG A 335 14.20 14.87 7.78
C ARG A 335 15.23 15.98 7.59
N ALA A 336 16.44 15.65 7.17
CA ALA A 336 17.50 16.63 6.89
C ALA A 336 17.08 17.61 5.79
N ASP A 337 16.53 17.11 4.68
CA ASP A 337 15.97 17.92 3.60
C ASP A 337 14.92 18.89 4.12
N SER A 338 13.95 18.40 4.90
CA SER A 338 12.89 19.24 5.47
C SER A 338 13.43 20.32 6.38
N LEU A 339 14.45 20.04 7.19
CA LEU A 339 15.07 21.04 8.06
C LEU A 339 15.79 22.11 7.24
N MET A 340 16.57 21.69 6.24
CA MET A 340 17.30 22.61 5.37
C MET A 340 16.36 23.51 4.56
N LEU A 341 15.27 22.94 4.03
CA LEU A 341 14.26 23.69 3.31
C LEU A 341 13.59 24.71 4.25
N ARG A 342 13.18 24.33 5.46
CA ARG A 342 12.53 25.22 6.44
C ARG A 342 13.45 26.24 7.13
N GLY A 343 14.62 26.56 6.54
CA GLY A 343 15.55 27.54 7.12
C GLY A 343 16.40 27.04 8.29
N GLN A 344 16.15 25.83 8.82
CA GLN A 344 16.96 25.17 9.85
C GLN A 344 18.20 24.49 9.23
N TYR A 345 18.96 25.27 8.45
CA TYR A 345 20.04 24.79 7.61
C TYR A 345 21.15 24.11 8.43
N ALA A 346 21.54 24.68 9.57
CA ALA A 346 22.57 24.09 10.43
C ALA A 346 22.16 22.70 10.95
N SER A 347 20.93 22.57 11.44
CA SER A 347 20.41 21.30 11.96
C SER A 347 20.28 20.24 10.87
N GLY A 348 19.77 20.60 9.69
CA GLY A 348 19.67 19.68 8.57
C GLY A 348 21.05 19.27 8.02
N ARG A 349 22.00 20.22 7.96
CA ARG A 349 23.38 19.93 7.55
C ARG A 349 24.10 19.02 8.55
N MET A 350 23.92 19.24 9.86
CA MET A 350 24.49 18.37 10.90
C MET A 350 23.98 16.93 10.78
N LEU A 351 22.70 16.72 10.45
CA LEU A 351 22.18 15.38 10.15
C LEU A 351 22.85 14.76 8.92
N TYR A 352 23.10 15.56 7.87
CA TYR A 352 23.84 15.10 6.70
C TYR A 352 25.28 14.71 7.03
N GLU A 353 25.97 15.51 7.84
CA GLU A 353 27.34 15.21 8.29
C GLU A 353 27.37 13.93 9.13
N GLN A 354 26.44 13.77 10.08
CA GLN A 354 26.29 12.54 10.85
C GLN A 354 26.06 11.31 9.95
N MET A 355 25.14 11.39 8.98
CA MET A 355 24.89 10.28 8.05
C MET A 355 26.11 9.97 7.18
N LEU A 356 26.88 11.00 6.76
CA LEU A 356 28.11 10.81 5.99
C LEU A 356 29.18 10.10 6.82
N ASP A 357 29.32 10.46 8.09
CA ASP A 357 30.29 9.84 9.02
C ASP A 357 29.92 8.39 9.35
N GLU A 358 28.65 8.13 9.66
CA GLU A 358 28.12 6.79 9.93
C GLU A 358 28.27 5.83 8.73
N ASN A 359 28.27 6.37 7.51
CA ASN A 359 28.30 5.58 6.27
C ASN A 359 29.59 5.78 5.47
N ARG A 360 30.67 6.27 6.07
CA ARG A 360 31.91 6.67 5.37
C ARG A 360 32.52 5.62 4.43
N GLU A 361 32.28 4.34 4.72
CA GLU A 361 32.77 3.17 3.96
C GLU A 361 31.79 2.70 2.88
N ASP A 362 30.49 3.04 2.96
CA ASP A 362 29.50 2.70 1.94
C ASP A 362 29.43 3.81 0.88
N LEU A 363 30.28 3.71 -0.15
CA LEU A 363 30.37 4.68 -1.24
C LEU A 363 29.01 4.95 -1.92
N SER A 364 28.13 3.96 -1.98
CA SER A 364 26.81 4.10 -2.60
C SER A 364 25.89 5.01 -1.78
N ILE A 365 25.95 4.90 -0.46
CA ILE A 365 25.20 5.75 0.47
C ILE A 365 25.79 7.16 0.48
N VAL A 366 27.11 7.28 0.58
CA VAL A 366 27.82 8.57 0.56
C VAL A 366 27.54 9.32 -0.73
N GLY A 367 27.61 8.64 -1.88
CA GLY A 367 27.23 9.20 -3.18
C GLY A 367 25.79 9.71 -3.18
N TYR A 368 24.83 8.91 -2.71
CA TYR A 368 23.43 9.34 -2.60
C TYR A 368 23.23 10.55 -1.69
N LEU A 369 23.91 10.62 -0.54
CA LEU A 369 23.81 11.74 0.39
C LEU A 369 24.31 13.04 -0.27
N TYR A 370 25.42 12.99 -1.00
CA TYR A 370 25.87 14.14 -1.79
C TYR A 370 24.93 14.50 -2.93
N TYR A 371 24.33 13.51 -3.58
CA TYR A 371 23.27 13.75 -4.57
C TYR A 371 22.06 14.50 -3.95
N GLN A 372 21.60 14.10 -2.76
CA GLN A 372 20.49 14.80 -2.09
C GLN A 372 20.87 16.20 -1.62
N LEU A 373 22.07 16.38 -1.06
CA LEU A 373 22.59 17.70 -0.73
C LEU A 373 22.62 18.62 -1.96
N SER A 374 23.08 18.12 -3.11
CA SER A 374 23.06 18.87 -4.36
C SER A 374 21.65 19.31 -4.74
N ARG A 375 20.69 18.38 -4.70
CA ARG A 375 19.28 18.64 -4.98
C ARG A 375 18.66 19.67 -4.02
N VAL A 376 18.85 19.54 -2.71
CA VAL A 376 18.35 20.52 -1.72
C VAL A 376 18.95 21.89 -1.95
N HIS A 377 20.25 21.97 -2.22
CA HIS A 377 20.90 23.24 -2.56
C HIS A 377 20.34 23.86 -3.84
N THR A 378 19.93 23.03 -4.81
CA THR A 378 19.25 23.49 -6.03
C THR A 378 17.85 24.05 -5.75
N GLU A 379 17.11 23.48 -4.80
CA GLU A 379 15.81 24.01 -4.33
C GLU A 379 15.94 25.32 -3.55
N LEU A 380 17.07 25.51 -2.87
CA LEU A 380 17.40 26.71 -2.10
C LEU A 380 18.03 27.83 -2.95
N GLY A 381 18.21 27.64 -4.27
CA GLY A 381 18.89 28.62 -5.14
C GLY A 381 20.41 28.70 -4.95
N ARG A 382 21.02 27.77 -4.21
CA ARG A 382 22.47 27.75 -3.90
C ARG A 382 23.24 26.93 -4.94
N TYR A 383 23.25 27.36 -6.20
CA TYR A 383 23.75 26.56 -7.33
C TYR A 383 25.25 26.21 -7.25
N ARG A 384 26.09 27.11 -6.70
CA ARG A 384 27.52 26.83 -6.50
C ARG A 384 27.73 25.63 -5.59
N ASP A 385 26.99 25.57 -4.48
CA ASP A 385 27.04 24.43 -3.57
C ASP A 385 26.41 23.19 -4.20
N ALA A 386 25.32 23.34 -4.95
CA ALA A 386 24.70 22.22 -5.66
C ALA A 386 25.70 21.53 -6.60
N ARG A 387 26.39 22.31 -7.47
CA ARG A 387 27.43 21.78 -8.36
C ARG A 387 28.60 21.17 -7.59
N ARG A 388 29.02 21.77 -6.47
CA ARG A 388 30.07 21.22 -5.59
C ARG A 388 29.68 19.82 -5.07
N TYR A 389 28.46 19.67 -4.56
CA TYR A 389 27.99 18.38 -4.04
C TYR A 389 27.71 17.37 -5.16
N LEU A 390 27.23 17.80 -6.32
CA LEU A 390 27.13 16.96 -7.52
C LEU A 390 28.50 16.36 -7.88
N GLY A 391 29.56 17.19 -7.90
CA GLY A 391 30.92 16.74 -8.13
C GLY A 391 31.43 15.76 -7.07
N LYS A 392 31.10 15.98 -5.79
CA LYS A 392 31.42 15.01 -4.72
C LYS A 392 30.69 13.69 -4.92
N SER A 393 29.43 13.72 -5.35
CA SER A 393 28.64 12.52 -5.67
C SER A 393 29.24 11.75 -6.84
N ARG A 394 29.70 12.45 -7.89
CA ARG A 394 30.37 11.85 -9.05
C ARG A 394 31.67 11.14 -8.66
N ARG A 395 32.50 11.76 -7.80
CA ARG A 395 33.73 11.14 -7.26
C ARG A 395 33.49 9.89 -6.39
N LYS A 396 32.25 9.67 -5.95
CA LYS A 396 31.84 8.49 -5.19
C LYS A 396 31.19 7.44 -6.08
N GLU A 397 31.36 7.56 -7.39
CA GLU A 397 30.86 6.64 -8.41
C GLU A 397 29.34 6.44 -8.30
N PHE A 398 28.64 7.48 -7.86
CA PHE A 398 27.19 7.46 -7.85
C PHE A 398 26.66 7.44 -9.29
N ASN A 399 25.46 6.89 -9.48
CA ASN A 399 24.93 6.59 -10.80
C ASN A 399 24.91 7.80 -11.75
N GLU A 400 25.67 7.72 -12.85
CA GLU A 400 25.85 8.84 -13.79
C GLU A 400 24.54 9.31 -14.44
N ILE A 401 23.61 8.41 -14.71
CA ILE A 401 22.31 8.79 -15.31
C ILE A 401 21.53 9.70 -14.36
N LEU A 402 21.56 9.42 -13.05
CA LEU A 402 20.94 10.29 -12.05
C LEU A 402 21.69 11.63 -11.92
N LEU A 403 23.02 11.60 -12.00
CA LEU A 403 23.86 12.80 -11.93
C LEU A 403 23.63 13.74 -13.11
N ASP A 404 23.59 13.21 -14.33
CA ASP A 404 23.32 13.98 -15.54
C ASP A 404 21.91 14.57 -15.54
N SER A 405 20.93 13.80 -15.08
CA SER A 405 19.58 14.31 -14.88
C SER A 405 19.53 15.46 -13.88
N LEU A 406 20.29 15.37 -12.78
CA LEU A 406 20.37 16.44 -11.78
C LEU A 406 21.15 17.65 -12.29
N SER A 407 22.20 17.45 -13.10
CA SER A 407 22.92 18.54 -13.76
C SER A 407 21.99 19.36 -14.64
N LYS A 408 21.22 18.70 -15.52
CA LYS A 408 20.23 19.38 -16.38
C LYS A 408 19.17 20.12 -15.55
N TYR A 409 18.77 19.53 -14.42
CA TYR A 409 17.84 20.18 -13.49
C TYR A 409 18.41 21.44 -12.86
N ILE A 410 19.70 21.44 -12.47
CA ILE A 410 20.42 22.61 -11.96
C ILE A 410 20.49 23.70 -13.02
N ASP A 411 20.82 23.36 -14.27
CA ASP A 411 20.93 24.37 -15.34
C ASP A 411 19.56 25.01 -15.64
N ALA A 412 18.49 24.21 -15.68
CA ALA A 412 17.12 24.71 -15.82
C ALA A 412 16.68 25.57 -14.62
N ALA A 413 17.15 25.25 -13.41
CA ALA A 413 16.92 26.03 -12.20
C ALA A 413 17.47 27.43 -12.28
N GLU A 414 18.75 27.49 -12.64
CA GLU A 414 19.51 28.72 -12.71
C GLU A 414 18.94 29.64 -13.80
N ALA A 415 18.56 29.08 -14.94
CA ALA A 415 17.88 29.82 -16.01
C ALA A 415 16.53 30.40 -15.54
N PHE A 416 15.73 29.61 -14.81
CA PHE A 416 14.46 30.06 -14.25
C PHE A 416 14.65 31.20 -13.24
N GLU A 417 15.62 31.09 -12.32
CA GLU A 417 15.87 32.14 -11.33
C GLU A 417 16.32 33.47 -11.96
N LYS A 418 17.13 33.40 -13.03
CA LYS A 418 17.49 34.60 -13.81
C LYS A 418 16.27 35.30 -14.40
N GLU A 419 15.32 34.54 -14.94
CA GLU A 419 14.08 35.10 -15.49
C GLU A 419 13.12 35.60 -14.40
N TRP A 420 13.04 34.88 -13.28
CA TRP A 420 12.30 35.29 -12.10
C TRP A 420 12.81 36.63 -11.55
N ASN A 421 14.14 36.81 -11.45
CA ASN A 421 14.75 38.07 -11.01
C ASN A 421 14.41 39.25 -11.94
N ARG A 422 14.48 39.06 -13.27
CA ARG A 422 14.07 40.09 -14.25
C ARG A 422 12.59 40.46 -14.09
N THR A 423 11.74 39.46 -13.84
CA THR A 423 10.31 39.67 -13.65
C THR A 423 10.04 40.41 -12.34
N ARG A 424 10.75 40.03 -11.27
CA ARG A 424 10.71 40.71 -9.97
C ARG A 424 11.11 42.19 -10.10
N GLU A 425 12.21 42.51 -10.78
CA GLU A 425 12.65 43.89 -10.99
C GLU A 425 11.59 44.73 -11.72
N LYS A 426 10.89 44.14 -12.70
CA LYS A 426 9.74 44.78 -13.37
C LYS A 426 8.58 45.02 -12.42
N VAL A 427 8.23 44.04 -11.58
CA VAL A 427 7.20 44.20 -10.54
C VAL A 427 7.57 45.33 -9.58
N GLU A 428 8.80 45.34 -9.06
CA GLU A 428 9.31 46.38 -8.15
C GLU A 428 9.31 47.77 -8.81
N LYS A 429 9.59 47.84 -10.12
CA LYS A 429 9.42 49.09 -10.90
C LYS A 429 7.95 49.53 -10.94
N TYR A 430 7.00 48.65 -11.25
CA TYR A 430 5.58 48.98 -11.23
C TYR A 430 5.07 49.38 -9.84
N ILE A 431 5.59 48.76 -8.78
CA ILE A 431 5.29 49.15 -7.40
C ILE A 431 5.75 50.59 -7.12
N ARG A 432 6.94 50.98 -7.59
CA ARG A 432 7.48 52.34 -7.43
C ARG A 432 6.71 53.39 -8.24
N GLU A 433 6.28 53.02 -9.44
CA GLU A 433 5.48 53.89 -10.33
C GLU A 433 4.00 54.01 -9.92
N GLY A 434 3.55 53.26 -8.91
CA GLY A 434 2.15 53.24 -8.48
C GLY A 434 1.22 52.40 -9.37
N ASN A 435 1.77 51.68 -10.36
CA ASN A 435 1.06 50.79 -11.27
C ASN A 435 0.71 49.43 -10.60
N LEU A 436 -0.03 49.47 -9.49
CA LEU A 436 -0.23 48.33 -8.60
C LEU A 436 -1.00 47.15 -9.21
N GLN A 437 -1.92 47.39 -10.16
CA GLN A 437 -2.65 46.32 -10.84
C GLN A 437 -1.75 45.52 -11.78
N LEU A 438 -0.86 46.21 -12.51
CA LEU A 438 0.14 45.55 -13.37
C LEU A 438 1.16 44.78 -12.51
N ALA A 439 1.61 45.39 -11.40
CA ALA A 439 2.47 44.72 -10.42
C ALA A 439 1.82 43.42 -9.90
N LYS A 440 0.55 43.49 -9.49
CA LYS A 440 -0.23 42.33 -9.01
C LYS A 440 -0.36 41.25 -10.08
N GLY A 441 -0.75 41.62 -11.31
CA GLY A 441 -0.90 40.67 -12.41
C GLY A 441 0.39 39.91 -12.68
N LEU A 442 1.51 40.63 -12.78
CA LEU A 442 2.81 40.02 -13.06
C LEU A 442 3.33 39.18 -11.87
N ALA A 443 3.22 39.69 -10.63
CA ALA A 443 3.63 38.93 -9.45
C ALA A 443 2.76 37.67 -9.21
N LEU A 444 1.48 37.69 -9.57
CA LEU A 444 0.63 36.51 -9.53
C LEU A 444 1.13 35.44 -10.50
N THR A 445 1.58 35.80 -11.70
CA THR A 445 2.17 34.83 -12.66
C THR A 445 3.43 34.18 -12.10
N MET A 446 4.25 34.93 -11.35
CA MET A 446 5.42 34.38 -10.65
C MET A 446 5.01 33.39 -9.56
N LEU A 447 3.95 33.71 -8.80
CA LEU A 447 3.48 32.89 -7.68
C LEU A 447 2.88 31.55 -8.11
N VAL A 448 2.18 31.53 -9.25
CA VAL A 448 1.53 30.31 -9.78
C VAL A 448 2.41 29.49 -10.72
N ASP A 449 3.63 29.96 -11.03
CA ASP A 449 4.54 29.20 -11.91
C ASP A 449 4.92 27.86 -11.23
N PRO A 450 4.68 26.71 -11.88
CA PRO A 450 4.98 25.40 -11.30
C PRO A 450 6.47 25.18 -11.04
N ARG A 451 7.34 26.03 -11.60
CA ARG A 451 8.79 26.00 -11.40
C ARG A 451 9.23 26.85 -10.21
N LEU A 452 8.33 27.55 -9.51
CA LEU A 452 8.67 28.36 -8.35
C LEU A 452 9.22 27.49 -7.20
N ARG A 453 10.52 27.64 -6.96
CA ARG A 453 11.32 26.84 -6.03
C ARG A 453 11.18 27.32 -4.60
N TYR A 454 11.54 26.46 -3.65
CA TYR A 454 11.42 26.75 -2.22
C TYR A 454 12.10 28.08 -1.83
N GLY A 455 13.35 28.30 -2.25
CA GLY A 455 14.10 29.52 -1.92
C GLY A 455 13.53 30.81 -2.53
N LEU A 456 12.64 30.71 -3.53
CA LEU A 456 12.03 31.86 -4.21
C LEU A 456 10.61 32.15 -3.73
N LYS A 457 10.01 31.26 -2.92
CA LYS A 457 8.63 31.42 -2.42
C LYS A 457 8.49 32.57 -1.44
N GLU A 458 9.37 32.66 -0.44
CA GLU A 458 9.37 33.77 0.52
C GLU A 458 9.43 35.13 -0.20
N PRO A 459 10.44 35.44 -1.04
CA PRO A 459 10.52 36.77 -1.65
C PRO A 459 9.36 37.05 -2.62
N THR A 460 8.81 36.04 -3.30
CA THR A 460 7.62 36.20 -4.16
C THR A 460 6.38 36.55 -3.33
N LEU A 461 6.19 35.88 -2.19
CA LEU A 461 5.07 36.14 -1.28
C LEU A 461 5.20 37.50 -0.60
N LEU A 462 6.41 37.90 -0.20
CA LEU A 462 6.65 39.23 0.36
C LEU A 462 6.42 40.35 -0.68
N LEU A 463 6.79 40.13 -1.94
CA LEU A 463 6.49 41.04 -3.04
C LEU A 463 4.96 41.21 -3.22
N MET A 464 4.21 40.11 -3.20
CA MET A 464 2.75 40.14 -3.21
C MET A 464 2.15 40.84 -1.97
N ALA A 465 2.73 40.61 -0.79
CA ALA A 465 2.32 41.27 0.44
C ALA A 465 2.50 42.79 0.34
N GLU A 466 3.63 43.25 -0.23
CA GLU A 466 3.89 44.67 -0.43
C GLU A 466 2.89 45.30 -1.41
N ILE A 467 2.59 44.63 -2.53
CA ILE A 467 1.58 45.07 -3.49
C ILE A 467 0.23 45.23 -2.80
N TYR A 468 -0.24 44.21 -2.08
CA TYR A 468 -1.51 44.27 -1.38
C TYR A 468 -1.54 45.35 -0.31
N ARG A 469 -0.45 45.54 0.43
CA ARG A 469 -0.33 46.61 1.42
C ARG A 469 -0.47 47.98 0.77
N LYS A 470 0.21 48.24 -0.35
CA LYS A 470 0.12 49.50 -1.10
C LYS A 470 -1.25 49.71 -1.74
N MET A 471 -1.98 48.64 -2.05
CA MET A 471 -3.38 48.69 -2.50
C MET A 471 -4.38 48.90 -1.36
N GLY A 472 -3.94 49.00 -0.09
CA GLY A 472 -4.82 49.07 1.08
C GLY A 472 -5.45 47.73 1.48
N ARG A 473 -5.09 46.61 0.84
CA ARG A 473 -5.63 45.26 1.09
C ARG A 473 -4.85 44.57 2.22
N ILE A 474 -4.92 45.11 3.43
CA ILE A 474 -4.07 44.69 4.57
C ILE A 474 -4.26 43.21 4.95
N SER A 475 -5.48 42.68 4.94
CA SER A 475 -5.72 41.26 5.25
C SER A 475 -5.03 40.33 4.26
N TRP A 476 -5.03 40.69 2.97
CA TRP A 476 -4.35 39.92 1.94
C TRP A 476 -2.83 40.01 2.10
N ALA A 477 -2.31 41.20 2.42
CA ALA A 477 -0.90 41.37 2.73
C ALA A 477 -0.48 40.49 3.93
N GLN A 478 -1.30 40.44 4.97
CA GLN A 478 -1.07 39.60 6.14
C GLN A 478 -1.06 38.11 5.79
N GLU A 479 -2.04 37.64 5.02
CA GLU A 479 -2.10 36.24 4.57
C GLU A 479 -0.88 35.87 3.70
N MET A 480 -0.41 36.78 2.84
CA MET A 480 0.83 36.55 2.08
C MET A 480 2.06 36.45 3.00
N VAL A 481 2.18 37.30 4.04
CA VAL A 481 3.26 37.20 5.03
C VAL A 481 3.18 35.88 5.80
N ARG A 482 1.99 35.48 6.25
CA ARG A 482 1.77 34.19 6.93
C ARG A 482 2.15 33.00 6.05
N ALA A 483 1.76 33.04 4.78
CA ALA A 483 2.14 32.04 3.79
C ALA A 483 3.65 32.01 3.54
N ALA A 484 4.37 33.13 3.75
CA ALA A 484 5.82 33.21 3.60
C ALA A 484 6.61 32.62 4.78
N ILE A 485 6.02 32.60 5.99
CA ILE A 485 6.69 32.12 7.23
C ILE A 485 7.35 30.74 7.08
N PRO A 486 6.69 29.69 6.53
CA PRO A 486 7.31 28.37 6.40
C PRO A 486 8.55 28.35 5.50
N PHE A 487 8.68 29.34 4.59
CA PHE A 487 9.76 29.43 3.63
C PHE A 487 10.94 30.29 4.11
N SER A 488 10.77 31.01 5.23
CA SER A 488 11.76 31.97 5.70
C SER A 488 12.88 31.35 6.51
N ILE A 489 14.08 31.88 6.32
CA ILE A 489 15.26 31.60 7.15
C ILE A 489 15.17 32.35 8.49
N GLN A 490 14.39 33.44 8.54
CA GLN A 490 14.19 34.28 9.72
C GLN A 490 12.69 34.41 10.05
N PRO A 491 12.01 33.32 10.44
CA PRO A 491 10.57 33.32 10.67
C PRO A 491 10.13 34.36 11.73
N ASP A 492 10.98 34.65 12.71
CA ASP A 492 10.70 35.63 13.77
C ASP A 492 10.54 37.06 13.22
N SER A 493 11.27 37.43 12.17
CA SER A 493 11.12 38.75 11.54
C SER A 493 9.77 38.85 10.83
N LEU A 494 9.35 37.78 10.15
CA LEU A 494 8.05 37.72 9.49
C LEU A 494 6.89 37.65 10.49
N LEU A 495 7.06 36.99 11.63
CA LEU A 495 6.08 36.98 12.72
C LEU A 495 5.87 38.40 13.29
N ARG A 496 6.94 39.21 13.40
CA ARG A 496 6.82 40.63 13.77
C ARG A 496 6.04 41.42 12.72
N ILE A 497 6.30 41.20 11.43
CA ILE A 497 5.55 41.84 10.35
C ILE A 497 4.07 41.42 10.38
N ASP A 498 3.77 40.13 10.55
CA ASP A 498 2.39 39.61 10.71
C ASP A 498 1.70 40.28 11.90
N SER A 499 2.35 40.37 13.06
CA SER A 499 1.79 41.02 14.25
C SER A 499 1.52 42.51 14.03
N THR A 500 2.39 43.19 13.28
CA THR A 500 2.24 44.61 12.94
C THR A 500 1.05 44.83 12.00
N LEU A 501 0.91 43.98 10.98
CA LEU A 501 -0.22 44.00 10.05
C LEU A 501 -1.54 43.63 10.78
N ALA A 502 -1.49 42.69 11.72
CA ALA A 502 -2.63 42.32 12.56
C ALA A 502 -3.08 43.49 13.44
N ALA A 503 -2.14 44.18 14.09
CA ALA A 503 -2.44 45.37 14.91
C ALA A 503 -2.98 46.52 14.05
N TYR A 504 -2.42 46.73 12.84
CA TYR A 504 -2.92 47.73 11.91
C TYR A 504 -4.35 47.42 11.43
N ARG A 505 -4.65 46.15 11.17
CA ARG A 505 -6.00 45.66 10.88
C ARG A 505 -6.95 45.92 12.06
N GLN A 506 -6.52 45.61 13.28
CA GLN A 506 -7.32 45.83 14.49
C GLN A 506 -7.57 47.31 14.80
N LYS A 507 -6.71 48.22 14.36
CA LYS A 507 -6.93 49.66 14.55
C LYS A 507 -7.84 50.29 13.47
N ASN A 508 -7.94 49.68 12.30
CA ASN A 508 -8.62 50.23 11.13
C ASN A 508 -9.87 49.42 10.72
N TYR A 509 -10.64 48.94 11.71
CA TYR A 509 -11.69 47.90 11.59
C TYR A 509 -12.83 48.16 10.59
N ILE A 510 -12.87 49.27 9.86
CA ILE A 510 -14.03 49.64 9.03
C ILE A 510 -13.79 49.43 7.52
N ASN A 511 -12.55 49.31 7.02
CA ASN A 511 -12.33 49.28 5.57
C ASN A 511 -11.81 47.93 5.04
N HIS A 512 -12.77 47.16 4.51
CA HIS A 512 -12.68 46.23 3.37
C HIS A 512 -12.24 44.77 3.60
N TRP A 513 -13.25 43.88 3.69
CA TRP A 513 -13.21 42.48 3.21
C TRP A 513 -13.59 42.42 1.71
N PRO A 514 -13.25 41.34 0.98
CA PRO A 514 -13.01 41.37 -0.47
C PRO A 514 -14.26 41.59 -1.32
N GLU A 515 -14.03 42.09 -2.54
CA GLU A 515 -15.02 42.33 -3.59
C GLU A 515 -16.12 41.26 -3.65
N ARG A 516 -17.35 41.77 -3.58
CA ARG A 516 -18.66 41.13 -3.82
C ARG A 516 -18.57 40.02 -4.88
N THR A 517 -18.65 38.77 -4.44
CA THR A 517 -19.27 37.78 -5.31
C THR A 517 -20.76 38.06 -5.22
N HIS A 518 -21.34 38.70 -6.25
CA HIS A 518 -22.78 38.87 -6.39
C HIS A 518 -23.54 37.54 -6.60
N ALA A 519 -22.89 36.40 -6.32
CA ALA A 519 -23.48 35.08 -6.43
C ALA A 519 -24.35 34.82 -5.19
N TYR A 520 -25.60 34.42 -5.43
CA TYR A 520 -26.45 33.85 -4.40
C TYR A 520 -25.81 32.53 -3.94
N GLN A 521 -25.69 32.37 -2.62
CA GLN A 521 -25.30 31.12 -2.00
C GLN A 521 -26.56 30.52 -1.36
N SER A 522 -26.87 29.27 -1.70
CA SER A 522 -27.94 28.52 -1.07
C SER A 522 -27.52 28.13 0.35
N LEU A 523 -28.20 28.70 1.34
CA LEU A 523 -28.08 28.34 2.74
C LEU A 523 -29.11 27.26 3.04
N LYS A 524 -28.65 26.03 3.30
CA LYS A 524 -29.53 24.93 3.70
C LYS A 524 -29.72 24.92 5.22
N LEU A 525 -30.94 25.22 5.67
CA LEU A 525 -31.29 25.25 7.08
C LEU A 525 -31.68 23.84 7.54
N LEU A 526 -30.71 23.04 8.02
CA LEU A 526 -30.98 21.69 8.51
C LEU A 526 -31.50 21.74 9.95
N TYR A 527 -32.82 21.78 10.11
CA TYR A 527 -33.48 21.74 11.41
C TYR A 527 -34.67 20.77 11.38
N ARG A 528 -34.86 19.99 12.46
CA ARG A 528 -35.83 18.89 12.47
C ARG A 528 -37.30 19.32 12.66
N ASN A 529 -37.54 20.53 13.16
CA ASN A 529 -38.89 21.02 13.46
C ASN A 529 -39.21 22.24 12.57
N ASN A 530 -40.45 22.35 12.08
CA ASN A 530 -40.93 23.48 11.27
C ASN A 530 -40.86 24.81 12.03
N VAL A 531 -39.68 25.45 12.02
CA VAL A 531 -39.43 26.77 12.61
C VAL A 531 -39.38 27.78 11.49
N GLU A 532 -40.24 28.80 11.58
CA GLU A 532 -40.14 30.00 10.76
C GLU A 532 -38.97 30.86 11.23
N MET A 533 -38.14 31.28 10.28
CA MET A 533 -37.04 32.22 10.47
C MET A 533 -37.29 33.42 9.57
N ARG A 534 -37.15 34.62 10.13
CA ARG A 534 -37.20 35.87 9.35
C ARG A 534 -35.79 36.40 9.18
N ILE A 535 -35.32 36.44 7.95
CA ILE A 535 -33.97 36.87 7.61
C ILE A 535 -34.05 38.25 6.96
N TYR A 536 -33.57 39.28 7.65
CA TYR A 536 -33.55 40.66 7.19
C TYR A 536 -32.16 41.00 6.64
N PRO A 537 -32.01 41.33 5.34
CA PRO A 537 -30.79 41.92 4.85
C PRO A 537 -30.65 43.33 5.43
N LEU A 538 -29.55 43.60 6.14
CA LEU A 538 -29.25 44.93 6.65
C LEU A 538 -28.51 45.73 5.57
N ALA A 539 -28.94 46.96 5.32
CA ALA A 539 -28.16 47.90 4.51
C ALA A 539 -27.00 48.47 5.34
N ASP A 540 -25.91 48.86 4.68
CA ASP A 540 -24.72 49.43 5.35
C ASP A 540 -25.05 50.68 6.20
N ALA A 541 -26.14 51.38 5.90
CA ALA A 541 -26.65 52.53 6.66
C ALA A 541 -27.43 52.16 7.93
N ASP A 542 -28.00 50.94 8.01
CA ASP A 542 -28.90 50.52 9.10
C ASP A 542 -28.14 50.19 10.40
N ILE A 543 -26.84 49.89 10.28
CA ILE A 543 -25.95 49.63 11.43
C ILE A 543 -25.75 50.91 12.30
N ALA A 544 -26.11 52.09 11.76
CA ALA A 544 -26.00 53.39 12.42
C ALA A 544 -27.33 53.97 12.95
N GLY A 545 -28.46 53.22 12.89
CA GLY A 545 -29.67 53.54 13.64
C GLY A 545 -30.69 54.50 12.98
N GLY A 546 -30.92 54.40 11.67
CA GLY A 546 -32.04 55.07 10.98
C GLY A 546 -32.76 54.12 10.03
N ALA A 547 -34.08 53.95 10.20
CA ALA A 547 -34.97 52.99 9.50
C ALA A 547 -34.88 53.06 7.95
N VAL A 548 -35.04 51.95 7.21
CA VAL A 548 -36.26 51.13 6.99
C VAL A 548 -35.88 49.65 6.80
N PRO A 549 -36.48 48.68 7.53
CA PRO A 549 -36.21 47.26 7.30
C PRO A 549 -36.73 46.83 5.92
N LEU A 550 -35.86 46.23 5.10
CA LEU A 550 -36.25 45.53 3.87
C LEU A 550 -37.16 44.35 4.21
N GLN A 551 -38.00 43.92 3.24
CA GLN A 551 -38.88 42.77 3.41
C GLN A 551 -38.07 41.54 3.87
N PRO A 552 -38.50 40.85 4.95
CA PRO A 552 -37.80 39.66 5.41
C PRO A 552 -37.90 38.54 4.39
N ILE A 553 -36.82 37.80 4.23
CA ILE A 553 -36.85 36.50 3.58
C ILE A 553 -37.37 35.51 4.62
N LEU A 554 -38.58 34.99 4.37
CA LEU A 554 -39.19 33.95 5.19
C LEU A 554 -38.60 32.60 4.80
N ALA A 555 -38.09 31.88 5.80
CA ALA A 555 -37.47 30.59 5.62
C ALA A 555 -38.00 29.58 6.65
N PHE A 556 -38.32 28.37 6.19
CA PHE A 556 -38.69 27.26 7.08
C PHE A 556 -37.57 26.22 7.16
N SER A 557 -37.56 25.46 8.26
CA SER A 557 -36.63 24.35 8.43
C SER A 557 -36.64 23.36 7.25
N ASN A 558 -35.46 22.90 6.83
CA ASN A 558 -35.20 22.05 5.67
C ASN A 558 -35.43 22.71 4.29
N GLN A 559 -35.70 24.02 4.26
CA GLN A 559 -35.66 24.79 3.02
C GLN A 559 -34.27 25.36 2.77
N GLU A 560 -33.97 25.52 1.49
CA GLU A 560 -32.81 26.23 1.01
C GLU A 560 -33.20 27.69 0.78
N VAL A 561 -32.38 28.60 1.31
CA VAL A 561 -32.60 30.04 1.20
C VAL A 561 -31.42 30.65 0.48
N ASP A 562 -31.71 31.33 -0.62
CA ASP A 562 -30.68 32.05 -1.35
C ASP A 562 -30.33 33.34 -0.62
N ILE A 563 -29.15 33.36 0.01
CA ILE A 563 -28.58 34.56 0.61
C ILE A 563 -27.48 35.10 -0.30
N ARG A 564 -27.37 36.42 -0.39
CA ARG A 564 -26.26 37.08 -1.10
C ARG A 564 -25.02 37.07 -0.22
N GLY A 565 -23.92 36.56 -0.75
CA GLY A 565 -22.62 36.59 -0.08
C GLY A 565 -22.14 38.02 0.16
N GLY A 566 -21.52 38.26 1.32
CA GLY A 566 -20.94 39.57 1.66
C GLY A 566 -21.92 40.60 2.24
N HIS A 567 -23.16 40.21 2.54
CA HIS A 567 -24.12 41.04 3.27
C HIS A 567 -24.25 40.60 4.73
N VAL A 568 -24.61 41.54 5.61
CA VAL A 568 -25.00 41.26 7.00
C VAL A 568 -26.49 41.02 7.03
N TYR A 569 -26.91 39.97 7.74
CA TYR A 569 -28.31 39.63 7.94
C TYR A 569 -28.64 39.62 9.43
N LEU A 570 -29.78 40.20 9.79
CA LEU A 570 -30.44 39.96 11.06
C LEU A 570 -31.36 38.75 10.91
N VAL A 571 -31.28 37.79 11.82
CA VAL A 571 -32.16 36.62 11.82
C VAL A 571 -33.01 36.65 13.07
N GLU A 572 -34.31 36.78 12.89
CA GLU A 572 -35.30 36.76 13.96
C GLU A 572 -36.02 35.41 13.98
N PHE A 573 -36.33 34.94 15.19
CA PHE A 573 -37.05 33.70 15.45
C PHE A 573 -38.31 34.03 16.24
N ASP A 574 -39.42 33.36 15.95
CA ASP A 574 -40.65 33.52 16.72
C ASP A 574 -40.50 32.92 18.13
N GLU A 575 -40.90 33.68 19.17
CA GLU A 575 -40.17 33.78 20.44
C GLU A 575 -40.50 32.73 21.53
N GLU A 576 -41.43 31.81 21.34
CA GLU A 576 -41.91 30.99 22.48
C GLU A 576 -41.03 29.79 22.90
N VAL A 577 -39.92 29.49 22.21
CA VAL A 577 -39.12 28.27 22.48
C VAL A 577 -37.61 28.55 22.59
N PHE A 578 -37.24 29.75 23.05
CA PHE A 578 -35.88 30.28 23.01
C PHE A 578 -34.82 29.41 23.73
N TRP A 579 -35.06 28.98 24.98
CA TRP A 579 -34.01 28.36 25.80
C TRP A 579 -33.65 26.91 25.43
N GLN A 580 -34.56 26.14 24.84
CA GLN A 580 -34.24 24.78 24.36
C GLN A 580 -33.49 24.80 23.02
N LYS A 581 -33.55 25.92 22.28
CA LYS A 581 -32.98 26.07 20.94
C LYS A 581 -31.51 26.56 20.96
N VAL A 582 -31.09 27.31 21.97
CA VAL A 582 -29.69 27.80 22.12
C VAL A 582 -28.65 26.66 22.13
N LEU A 583 -28.98 25.51 22.74
CA LEU A 583 -28.08 24.34 22.78
C LEU A 583 -27.99 23.62 21.42
N ALA A 584 -29.00 23.73 20.57
CA ALA A 584 -28.97 23.21 19.20
C ALA A 584 -28.16 24.14 18.27
N THR A 585 -28.14 25.44 18.53
CA THR A 585 -27.39 26.45 17.77
C THR A 585 -25.86 26.28 17.87
N LEU A 586 -25.35 25.68 18.96
CA LEU A 586 -23.94 25.30 19.06
C LEU A 586 -23.51 24.26 18.00
N GLY A 587 -24.45 23.53 17.39
CA GLY A 587 -24.19 22.64 16.26
C GLY A 587 -24.03 23.36 14.91
N VAL A 588 -24.61 24.56 14.75
CA VAL A 588 -24.54 25.36 13.51
C VAL A 588 -23.23 26.15 13.43
N MET A 589 -22.57 26.41 14.55
CA MET A 589 -21.25 27.08 14.59
C MET A 589 -20.09 26.25 14.01
N GLY A 590 -20.30 24.97 13.68
CA GLY A 590 -19.25 24.07 13.20
C GLY A 590 -18.76 24.31 11.76
N PHE A 591 -19.46 25.10 10.94
CA PHE A 591 -19.13 25.26 9.52
C PHE A 591 -18.91 26.70 9.04
N ALA A 592 -19.08 27.69 9.92
CA ALA A 592 -18.74 29.09 9.64
C ALA A 592 -17.85 29.62 10.77
N GLN A 593 -16.54 29.63 10.53
CA GLN A 593 -15.55 30.15 11.47
C GLN A 593 -15.74 31.67 11.69
N PHE A 594 -16.40 32.00 12.82
CA PHE A 594 -16.33 33.21 13.67
C PHE A 594 -16.57 34.60 13.06
N TYR A 595 -17.66 35.27 13.48
CA TYR A 595 -17.64 36.58 14.15
C TYR A 595 -19.03 36.91 14.76
N LEU A 596 -19.21 36.73 16.07
CA LEU A 596 -20.30 37.36 16.83
C LEU A 596 -19.77 37.72 18.22
N THR A 597 -19.55 39.02 18.43
CA THR A 597 -19.44 39.62 19.77
C THR A 597 -20.84 39.76 20.33
N PHE A 598 -21.13 39.06 21.42
CA PHE A 598 -22.34 39.30 22.21
C PHE A 598 -22.19 40.65 22.94
N ARG A 599 -23.26 41.46 22.91
CA ARG A 599 -23.54 42.44 23.96
C ARG A 599 -24.49 41.81 24.94
#